data_AF-A0A7M3Y3G1-F1
#
_entry.id   AF-A0A7M3Y3G1-F1
#
_cell.length_a   1.000
_cell.length_b   1.000
_cell.length_c   1.000
_cell.angle_alpha   90.00
_cell.angle_beta   90.00
_cell.angle_gamma   90.00
#
_symmetry.space_group_name_H-M   'P 1'
#
loop_
_entity.id
_entity.type
_entity.pdbx_description
1 polymer ?
#
loop_
_entity_poly.entity_id
_entity_poly.type
_entity_poly.pdbx_seq_one_letter_code
_entity_poly.pdbx_strand_id
1 'polypeptide(L)'
;MEIKEILKFTAERRGEPSAPDVDPYWNRDFGWGMVDARAAVEMSLLLAEQGTTGGIDVSAQVHVDNLTQSSEMITLTGQAWAQGAPLLAVEYRVDDGEWRSVTFDIELAVLASLERMTWTVALDPEAFGEGLHNLEIRAITGDGVSLSSFATFTGSEASESTGGSASITAIVVVFVALALTVAVLVQSRTEAPVRLTEGDDPKSSTPPPSLEGNGSA
;
A
#
# COMPACT_ATOMS: atom_id res chain seq x y z
N MET A 1 -6.98 17.08 30.92
CA MET A 1 -7.53 15.72 30.85
C MET A 1 -6.51 14.73 30.30
N GLU A 2 -5.67 15.16 29.36
CA GLU A 2 -4.56 14.39 28.77
C GLU A 2 -3.67 13.63 29.75
N ILE A 3 -3.22 14.23 30.85
CA ILE A 3 -2.40 13.53 31.87
C ILE A 3 -3.11 12.27 32.42
N LYS A 4 -4.42 12.35 32.68
CA LYS A 4 -5.20 11.20 33.14
C LYS A 4 -5.24 10.12 32.06
N GLU A 5 -5.37 10.52 30.80
CA GLU A 5 -5.41 9.60 29.68
C GLU A 5 -4.06 8.90 29.47
N ILE A 6 -2.96 9.63 29.57
CA ILE A 6 -1.61 9.08 29.51
C ILE A 6 -1.44 8.02 30.61
N LEU A 7 -1.74 8.36 31.87
CA LEU A 7 -1.63 7.43 32.99
C LEU A 7 -2.52 6.19 32.83
N LYS A 8 -3.70 6.34 32.22
CA LYS A 8 -4.64 5.25 31.96
C LYS A 8 -4.13 4.33 30.85
N PHE A 9 -3.64 4.91 29.76
CA PHE A 9 -3.24 4.21 28.55
C PHE A 9 -1.93 3.45 28.75
N THR A 10 -0.99 4.03 29.50
CA THR A 10 0.32 3.41 29.78
C THR A 10 0.33 2.52 31.03
N ALA A 11 -0.82 2.30 31.68
CA ALA A 11 -0.89 1.46 32.87
C ALA A 11 -0.63 -0.02 32.52
N GLU A 12 0.14 -0.71 33.38
CA GLU A 12 0.29 -2.16 33.30
C GLU A 12 -1.04 -2.84 33.64
N ARG A 13 -1.56 -3.65 32.71
CA ARG A 13 -2.80 -4.41 32.91
C ARG A 13 -2.72 -5.31 34.14
N ARG A 14 -3.78 -5.31 34.97
CA ARG A 14 -3.90 -6.14 36.17
C ARG A 14 -5.30 -6.76 36.27
N GLY A 15 -5.35 -8.09 36.20
CA GLY A 15 -6.60 -8.85 36.22
C GLY A 15 -7.38 -8.76 34.90
N GLU A 16 -8.43 -9.57 34.82
CA GLU A 16 -9.32 -9.61 33.64
C GLU A 16 -10.34 -8.46 33.67
N PRO A 17 -10.79 -7.94 32.51
CA PRO A 17 -11.81 -6.92 32.44
C PRO A 17 -13.09 -7.36 33.17
N SER A 18 -13.60 -6.50 34.06
CA SER A 18 -14.78 -6.83 34.87
C SER A 18 -16.10 -6.56 34.14
N ALA A 19 -16.07 -5.72 33.12
CA ALA A 19 -17.22 -5.38 32.26
C ALA A 19 -16.74 -5.14 30.82
N PRO A 20 -16.24 -6.17 30.11
CA PRO A 20 -15.61 -6.03 28.80
C PRO A 20 -16.52 -5.41 27.72
N ASP A 21 -17.84 -5.56 27.86
CA ASP A 21 -18.80 -4.94 26.94
C ASP A 21 -18.76 -3.40 27.03
N VAL A 22 -18.51 -2.86 28.23
CA VAL A 22 -18.42 -1.42 28.49
C VAL A 22 -17.01 -0.89 28.20
N ASP A 23 -15.99 -1.53 28.77
CA ASP A 23 -14.59 -1.20 28.55
C ASP A 23 -13.78 -2.50 28.53
N PRO A 24 -13.07 -2.82 27.43
CA PRO A 24 -12.36 -4.09 27.27
C PRO A 24 -11.12 -4.21 28.16
N TYR A 25 -10.81 -3.20 28.97
CA TYR A 25 -9.59 -3.14 29.75
C TYR A 25 -9.80 -2.78 31.23
N TRP A 26 -10.95 -2.22 31.58
CA TRP A 26 -11.24 -1.84 32.95
C TRP A 26 -11.55 -3.06 33.84
N ASN A 27 -10.87 -3.13 34.97
CA ASN A 27 -11.06 -4.10 36.04
C ASN A 27 -11.61 -3.38 37.30
N ARG A 28 -12.50 -4.04 38.04
CA ARG A 28 -13.15 -3.49 39.23
C ARG A 28 -12.19 -3.16 40.37
N ASP A 29 -11.17 -3.98 40.56
CA ASP A 29 -10.23 -3.88 41.68
C ASP A 29 -9.02 -3.00 41.32
N PHE A 30 -8.64 -2.97 40.03
CA PHE A 30 -7.42 -2.30 39.55
C PHE A 30 -7.67 -1.12 38.60
N GLY A 31 -8.92 -0.81 38.25
CA GLY A 31 -9.22 0.19 37.22
C GLY A 31 -8.61 -0.22 35.88
N TRP A 32 -7.85 0.65 35.22
CA TRP A 32 -7.16 0.32 33.96
C TRP A 32 -5.81 -0.39 34.15
N GLY A 33 -5.39 -0.63 35.39
CA GLY A 33 -4.13 -1.28 35.72
C GLY A 33 -3.34 -0.55 36.80
N MET A 34 -2.07 -0.95 36.96
CA MET A 34 -1.11 -0.24 37.81
C MET A 34 -0.42 0.85 36.99
N VAL A 35 -0.32 2.06 37.54
CA VAL A 35 0.36 3.16 36.86
C VAL A 35 1.84 2.84 36.65
N ASP A 36 2.29 2.79 35.39
CA ASP A 36 3.71 2.80 35.03
C ASP A 36 4.15 4.25 34.80
N ALA A 37 4.88 4.79 35.78
CA ALA A 37 5.38 6.16 35.74
C ALA A 37 6.40 6.38 34.62
N ARG A 38 7.21 5.36 34.29
CA ARG A 38 8.21 5.47 33.22
C ARG A 38 7.50 5.55 31.87
N ALA A 39 6.59 4.61 31.59
CA ALA A 39 5.85 4.60 30.33
C ALA A 39 5.01 5.89 30.16
N ALA A 40 4.42 6.40 31.24
CA ALA A 40 3.70 7.68 31.21
C ALA A 40 4.60 8.88 30.86
N VAL A 41 5.83 8.91 31.39
CA VAL A 41 6.81 9.96 31.09
C VAL A 41 7.33 9.82 29.66
N GLU A 42 7.65 8.61 29.21
CA GLU A 42 8.07 8.33 27.83
C GLU A 42 6.99 8.76 26.83
N MET A 43 5.72 8.43 27.09
CA MET A 43 4.60 8.93 26.29
C MET A 43 4.52 10.46 26.31
N SER A 44 4.68 11.10 27.47
CA SER A 44 4.64 12.57 27.55
C SER A 44 5.78 13.24 26.77
N LEU A 45 6.97 12.65 26.78
CA LEU A 45 8.12 13.12 26.00
C LEU A 45 7.86 12.96 24.50
N LEU A 46 7.34 11.80 24.08
CA LEU A 46 6.95 11.55 22.71
C LEU A 46 5.96 12.61 22.20
N LEU A 47 4.93 12.92 22.97
CA LEU A 47 3.93 13.95 22.61
C LEU A 47 4.55 15.34 22.49
N ALA A 48 5.57 15.65 23.30
CA ALA A 48 6.30 16.90 23.21
C ALA A 48 7.18 16.95 21.95
N GLU A 49 7.89 15.86 21.65
CA GLU A 49 8.75 15.72 20.47
C GLU A 49 7.95 15.76 19.15
N GLN A 50 6.78 15.13 19.12
CA GLN A 50 5.87 15.16 17.97
C GLN A 50 5.07 16.46 17.87
N GLY A 51 5.14 17.34 18.86
CA GLY A 51 4.36 18.58 18.89
C GLY A 51 2.84 18.37 19.01
N THR A 52 2.40 17.20 19.49
CA THR A 52 0.99 16.82 19.65
C THR A 52 0.44 17.10 21.05
N THR A 53 1.26 17.66 21.95
CA THR A 53 0.84 18.07 23.30
C THR A 53 -0.38 18.99 23.24
N GLY A 54 -1.46 18.64 23.93
CA GLY A 54 -2.72 19.38 23.92
C GLY A 54 -3.58 19.17 22.67
N GLY A 55 -3.09 18.42 21.67
CA GLY A 55 -3.82 17.98 20.48
C GLY A 55 -4.32 16.53 20.58
N ILE A 56 -4.23 15.93 21.76
CA ILE A 56 -4.74 14.58 22.02
C ILE A 56 -6.24 14.62 22.26
N ASP A 57 -6.98 13.92 21.40
CA ASP A 57 -8.38 13.59 21.63
C ASP A 57 -8.45 12.44 22.62
N VAL A 58 -8.65 12.78 23.90
CA VAL A 58 -8.77 11.81 25.01
C VAL A 58 -10.04 10.94 24.92
N SER A 59 -10.95 11.24 23.99
CA SER A 59 -12.15 10.45 23.75
C SER A 59 -11.93 9.35 22.70
N ALA A 60 -10.84 9.41 21.95
CA ALA A 60 -10.43 8.43 20.95
C ALA A 60 -9.39 7.46 21.52
N GLN A 61 -9.51 6.18 21.17
CA GLN A 61 -8.56 5.16 21.56
C GLN A 61 -8.23 4.25 20.39
N VAL A 62 -6.99 3.76 20.41
CA VAL A 62 -6.51 2.70 19.53
C VAL A 62 -5.63 1.76 20.35
N HIS A 63 -5.76 0.46 20.11
CA HIS A 63 -4.98 -0.57 20.79
C HIS A 63 -4.58 -1.65 19.81
N VAL A 64 -3.31 -2.04 19.85
CA VAL A 64 -2.83 -3.27 19.21
C VAL A 64 -3.21 -4.46 20.10
N ASP A 65 -3.97 -5.41 19.55
CA ASP A 65 -4.39 -6.61 20.29
C ASP A 65 -3.44 -7.79 20.05
N ASN A 66 -2.93 -7.93 18.82
CA ASN A 66 -2.09 -9.06 18.45
C ASN A 66 -1.13 -8.72 17.31
N LEU A 67 0.07 -9.30 17.37
CA LEU A 67 1.06 -9.29 16.30
C LEU A 67 1.51 -10.72 16.05
N THR A 68 1.38 -11.17 14.81
CA THR A 68 1.90 -12.46 14.35
C THR A 68 2.88 -12.24 13.22
N GLN A 69 4.01 -12.95 13.26
CA GLN A 69 5.07 -12.80 12.28
C GLN A 69 5.44 -14.17 11.70
N SER A 70 5.47 -14.24 10.37
CA SER A 70 6.09 -15.33 9.59
C SER A 70 7.30 -14.78 8.82
N SER A 71 7.95 -15.63 8.01
CA SER A 71 9.03 -15.19 7.12
C SER A 71 8.55 -14.30 5.98
N GLU A 72 7.28 -14.38 5.61
CA GLU A 72 6.73 -13.67 4.44
C GLU A 72 5.87 -12.47 4.83
N MET A 73 5.34 -12.44 6.05
CA MET A 73 4.37 -11.43 6.44
C MET A 73 4.35 -11.19 7.95
N ILE A 74 4.25 -9.92 8.32
CA ILE A 74 3.88 -9.47 9.64
C ILE A 74 2.42 -9.03 9.59
N THR A 75 1.59 -9.59 10.46
CA THR A 75 0.17 -9.22 10.59
C THR A 75 -0.07 -8.65 11.98
N LEU A 76 -0.64 -7.44 12.02
CA LEU A 76 -1.10 -6.79 13.24
C LEU A 76 -2.60 -6.65 13.18
N THR A 77 -3.25 -6.91 14.32
CA THR A 77 -4.68 -6.67 14.49
C THR A 77 -4.91 -5.87 15.75
N GLY A 78 -5.96 -5.06 15.75
CA GLY A 78 -6.38 -4.37 16.95
C GLY A 78 -7.72 -3.70 16.80
N GLN A 79 -7.99 -2.78 17.71
CA GLN A 79 -9.26 -2.07 17.80
C GLN A 79 -9.06 -0.57 17.91
N ALA A 80 -10.06 0.18 17.43
CA ALA A 80 -10.18 1.61 17.67
C ALA A 80 -11.63 1.98 17.97
N TRP A 81 -11.84 3.06 18.73
CA TRP A 81 -13.16 3.64 18.94
C TRP A 81 -13.03 5.10 19.37
N ALA A 82 -14.12 5.85 19.30
CA ALA A 82 -14.21 7.20 19.84
C ALA A 82 -15.54 7.41 20.57
N GLN A 83 -15.52 8.23 21.63
CA GLN A 83 -16.73 8.65 22.36
C GLN A 83 -17.22 10.04 21.95
N GLY A 84 -16.31 10.89 21.47
CA GLY A 84 -16.58 12.27 21.06
C GLY A 84 -16.75 12.38 19.55
N ALA A 85 -15.82 13.09 18.90
CA ALA A 85 -15.79 13.17 17.45
C ALA A 85 -15.64 11.77 16.81
N PRO A 86 -16.30 11.52 15.66
CA PRO A 86 -16.19 10.24 14.98
C PRO A 86 -14.75 9.98 14.51
N LEU A 87 -14.39 8.71 14.41
CA LEU A 87 -13.14 8.28 13.80
C LEU A 87 -13.12 8.70 12.32
N LEU A 88 -12.02 9.32 11.91
CA LEU A 88 -11.76 9.69 10.51
C LEU A 88 -10.77 8.73 9.85
N ALA A 89 -9.79 8.23 10.61
CA ALA A 89 -8.82 7.26 10.15
C ALA A 89 -8.18 6.52 11.33
N VAL A 90 -7.57 5.38 11.04
CA VAL A 90 -6.51 4.80 11.86
C VAL A 90 -5.26 4.79 10.98
N GLU A 91 -4.16 5.30 11.51
CA GLU A 91 -2.90 5.39 10.79
C GLU A 91 -1.80 4.68 11.56
N TYR A 92 -0.83 4.15 10.83
CA TYR A 92 0.38 3.55 11.37
C TYR A 92 1.62 4.13 10.69
N ARG A 93 2.74 4.11 11.40
CA ARG A 93 4.07 4.31 10.83
C ARG A 93 5.04 3.29 11.39
N VAL A 94 6.10 3.02 10.65
CA VAL A 94 7.21 2.18 11.09
C VAL A 94 8.41 3.09 11.30
N ASP A 95 9.04 2.97 12.47
CA ASP A 95 10.08 3.84 12.99
C ASP A 95 9.65 5.32 12.83
N ASP A 96 10.53 6.16 12.28
CA ASP A 96 10.23 7.56 11.97
C ASP A 96 9.73 7.77 10.53
N GLY A 97 9.16 6.74 9.93
CA GLY A 97 8.60 6.76 8.58
C GLY A 97 7.32 7.59 8.44
N GLU A 98 6.81 7.65 7.20
CA GLU A 98 5.54 8.32 6.90
C GLU A 98 4.34 7.56 7.47
N TRP A 99 3.33 8.33 7.90
CA TRP A 99 2.03 7.78 8.31
C TRP A 99 1.29 7.20 7.12
N ARG A 100 0.70 6.01 7.32
CA ARG A 100 -0.10 5.28 6.32
C ARG A 100 -1.41 4.87 6.96
N SER A 101 -2.52 4.96 6.22
CA SER A 101 -3.82 4.53 6.72
C SER A 101 -3.92 3.00 6.80
N VAL A 102 -4.59 2.51 7.82
CA VAL A 102 -4.94 1.10 8.00
C VAL A 102 -6.19 0.76 7.18
N THR A 103 -6.32 -0.51 6.77
CA THR A 103 -7.52 -1.02 6.10
C THR A 103 -8.50 -1.60 7.12
N PHE A 104 -9.79 -1.38 6.89
CA PHE A 104 -10.87 -1.90 7.71
C PHE A 104 -12.12 -2.15 6.85
N ASP A 105 -12.99 -3.07 7.30
CA ASP A 105 -14.13 -3.57 6.51
C ASP A 105 -15.43 -2.77 6.73
N ILE A 106 -15.36 -1.63 7.39
CA ILE A 106 -16.52 -0.83 7.80
C ILE A 106 -16.42 0.61 7.30
N GLU A 107 -17.54 1.29 7.15
CA GLU A 107 -17.53 2.73 6.90
C GLU A 107 -17.45 3.48 8.24
N LEU A 108 -16.37 4.21 8.52
CA LEU A 108 -16.21 4.92 9.80
C LEU A 108 -17.33 5.93 10.09
N ALA A 109 -17.94 6.49 9.04
CA ALA A 109 -19.03 7.46 9.16
C ALA A 109 -20.32 6.89 9.77
N VAL A 110 -20.48 5.55 9.78
CA VAL A 110 -21.66 4.90 10.36
C VAL A 110 -21.42 4.33 11.76
N LEU A 111 -20.18 4.42 12.28
CA LEU A 111 -19.87 3.97 13.64
C LEU A 111 -20.57 4.85 14.67
N ALA A 112 -21.32 4.23 15.58
CA ALA A 112 -21.85 4.91 16.74
C ALA A 112 -20.73 5.27 17.74
N SER A 113 -20.98 6.26 18.59
CA SER A 113 -20.11 6.55 19.74
C SER A 113 -19.92 5.28 20.57
N LEU A 114 -18.69 5.02 21.03
CA LEU A 114 -18.26 3.80 21.73
C LEU A 114 -18.27 2.51 20.91
N GLU A 115 -18.77 2.53 19.68
CA GLU A 115 -18.71 1.37 18.81
C GLU A 115 -17.25 1.09 18.43
N ARG A 116 -16.83 -0.15 18.65
CA ARG A 116 -15.47 -0.59 18.37
C ARG A 116 -15.37 -1.08 16.95
N MET A 117 -14.36 -0.61 16.25
CA MET A 117 -13.95 -1.15 14.97
C MET A 117 -12.68 -1.96 15.11
N THR A 118 -12.55 -3.02 14.33
CA THR A 118 -11.32 -3.79 14.20
C THR A 118 -10.55 -3.33 12.98
N TRP A 119 -9.23 -3.32 13.10
CA TRP A 119 -8.33 -2.95 12.01
C TRP A 119 -7.24 -4.02 11.85
N THR A 120 -6.73 -4.14 10.63
CA THR A 120 -5.66 -5.10 10.29
C THR A 120 -4.59 -4.43 9.44
N VAL A 121 -3.32 -4.62 9.80
CA VAL A 121 -2.16 -4.21 9.01
C VAL A 121 -1.38 -5.46 8.61
N ALA A 122 -1.04 -5.57 7.32
CA ALA A 122 -0.16 -6.59 6.79
C ALA A 122 1.08 -5.92 6.19
N LEU A 123 2.27 -6.33 6.63
CA LEU A 123 3.55 -5.77 6.22
C LEU A 123 4.46 -6.88 5.68
N ASP A 124 5.23 -6.54 4.66
CA ASP A 124 6.34 -7.36 4.15
C ASP A 124 7.59 -7.09 5.01
N PRO A 125 8.14 -8.08 5.73
CA PRO A 125 9.33 -7.89 6.57
C PRO A 125 10.58 -7.50 5.75
N GLU A 126 10.68 -7.89 4.47
CA GLU A 126 11.83 -7.54 3.62
C GLU A 126 11.86 -6.04 3.28
N ALA A 127 10.71 -5.37 3.33
CA ALA A 127 10.60 -3.94 3.02
C ALA A 127 11.25 -3.02 4.07
N PHE A 128 11.63 -3.55 5.24
CA PHE A 128 12.19 -2.78 6.36
C PHE A 128 13.68 -3.09 6.63
N GLY A 129 14.23 -4.13 6.00
CA GLY A 129 15.60 -4.61 6.23
C GLY A 129 15.76 -5.38 7.55
N GLU A 130 16.95 -5.92 7.80
CA GLU A 130 17.18 -6.63 9.07
C GLU A 130 17.19 -5.70 10.26
N GLY A 131 16.57 -6.15 11.35
CA GLY A 131 16.63 -5.48 12.64
C GLY A 131 15.29 -5.44 13.34
N LEU A 132 15.30 -4.87 14.55
CA LEU A 132 14.08 -4.62 15.30
C LEU A 132 13.51 -3.26 14.86
N HIS A 133 12.25 -3.26 14.45
CA HIS A 133 11.52 -2.07 14.06
C HIS A 133 10.39 -1.79 15.04
N ASN A 134 10.11 -0.51 15.24
CA ASN A 134 8.98 -0.06 16.06
C ASN A 134 7.83 0.34 15.16
N LEU A 135 6.63 -0.12 15.48
CA LEU A 135 5.41 0.25 14.80
C LEU A 135 4.58 1.10 15.75
N GLU A 136 4.20 2.28 15.29
CA GLU A 136 3.36 3.21 16.02
C GLU A 136 2.01 3.35 15.30
N ILE A 137 0.91 3.26 16.04
CA ILE A 137 -0.46 3.39 15.51
C ILE A 137 -1.21 4.45 16.31
N ARG A 138 -1.99 5.29 15.61
CA ARG A 138 -2.90 6.27 16.21
C ARG A 138 -4.25 6.30 15.49
N ALA A 139 -5.29 6.67 16.20
CA ALA A 139 -6.58 7.05 15.63
C ALA A 139 -6.63 8.57 15.36
N ILE A 140 -7.35 8.97 14.32
CA ILE A 140 -7.58 10.36 13.93
C ILE A 140 -9.07 10.67 14.10
N THR A 141 -9.40 11.81 14.69
CA THR A 141 -10.76 12.36 14.77
C THR A 141 -10.78 13.81 14.29
N GLY A 142 -11.96 14.42 14.27
CA GLY A 142 -12.09 15.86 14.00
C GLY A 142 -11.49 16.76 15.09
N ASP A 143 -11.27 16.22 16.30
CA ASP A 143 -10.80 16.97 17.47
C ASP A 143 -9.29 16.78 17.73
N GLY A 144 -8.64 15.83 17.03
CA GLY A 144 -7.21 15.59 17.17
C GLY A 144 -6.82 14.15 16.85
N VAL A 145 -5.82 13.65 17.57
CA VAL A 145 -5.32 12.26 17.46
C VAL A 145 -5.42 11.55 18.80
N SER A 146 -5.55 10.23 18.80
CA SER A 146 -5.46 9.44 20.04
C SER A 146 -4.01 9.40 20.55
N LEU A 147 -3.82 8.92 21.78
CA LEU A 147 -2.51 8.38 22.18
C LEU A 147 -2.11 7.23 21.25
N SER A 148 -0.81 7.10 21.01
CA SER A 148 -0.26 6.08 20.13
C SER A 148 -0.14 4.72 20.84
N SER A 149 -0.51 3.64 20.15
CA SER A 149 -0.22 2.27 20.54
C SER A 149 1.01 1.76 19.80
N PHE A 150 1.78 0.86 20.41
CA PHE A 150 3.07 0.41 19.91
C PHE A 150 3.16 -1.10 19.80
N ALA A 151 3.90 -1.57 18.79
CA ALA A 151 4.31 -2.95 18.65
C ALA A 151 5.72 -3.01 18.03
N THR A 152 6.45 -4.09 18.28
CA THR A 152 7.77 -4.30 17.66
C THR A 152 7.77 -5.55 16.81
N PHE A 153 8.45 -5.52 15.67
CA PHE A 153 8.65 -6.69 14.82
C PHE A 153 10.11 -6.73 14.33
N THR A 154 10.52 -7.88 13.80
CA THR A 154 11.86 -8.04 13.21
C THR A 154 11.75 -8.04 11.69
N GLY A 155 12.43 -7.14 10.99
CA GLY A 155 12.49 -7.17 9.54
C GLY A 155 13.46 -8.25 9.04
N SER A 156 13.46 -8.52 7.74
CA SER A 156 14.31 -9.55 7.12
C SER A 156 15.16 -8.97 5.99
N GLU A 157 16.25 -9.65 5.65
CA GLU A 157 16.99 -9.35 4.42
C GLU A 157 16.06 -9.50 3.23
N ALA A 158 16.15 -8.56 2.29
CA ALA A 158 15.54 -8.75 0.99
C ALA A 158 16.16 -9.98 0.34
N SER A 159 15.33 -10.96 -0.02
CA SER A 159 15.78 -12.06 -0.84
C SER A 159 16.28 -11.47 -2.17
N GLU A 160 17.46 -11.87 -2.65
CA GLU A 160 17.86 -11.55 -4.02
C GLU A 160 16.84 -12.18 -4.97
N SER A 161 15.81 -11.42 -5.33
CA SER A 161 14.95 -11.82 -6.43
C SER A 161 15.90 -11.94 -7.62
N THR A 162 16.04 -13.16 -8.16
CA THR A 162 16.65 -13.35 -9.47
C THR A 162 15.70 -12.70 -10.47
N GLY A 163 15.74 -11.37 -10.52
CA GLY A 163 14.96 -10.54 -11.43
C GLY A 163 15.30 -11.02 -12.82
N GLY A 164 14.30 -11.62 -13.46
CA GLY A 164 14.46 -12.35 -14.71
C GLY A 164 15.30 -11.56 -15.69
N SER A 165 16.48 -12.10 -16.02
CA SER A 165 17.28 -11.63 -17.14
C SER A 165 16.34 -11.50 -18.32
N ALA A 166 16.17 -10.31 -18.88
CA ALA A 166 15.47 -10.17 -20.14
C ALA A 166 16.09 -11.18 -21.10
N SER A 167 15.33 -12.22 -21.47
CA SER A 167 15.83 -13.27 -22.34
C SER A 167 16.39 -12.57 -23.57
N ILE A 168 17.61 -12.91 -23.97
CA ILE A 168 18.29 -12.33 -25.14
C ILE A 168 17.35 -12.39 -26.38
N THR A 169 16.45 -13.39 -26.41
CA THR A 169 15.33 -13.54 -27.34
C THR A 169 14.40 -12.33 -27.43
N ALA A 170 14.03 -11.68 -26.31
CA ALA A 170 13.17 -10.50 -26.29
C ALA A 170 13.86 -9.28 -26.92
N ILE A 171 15.16 -9.12 -26.70
CA ILE A 171 15.97 -8.05 -27.31
C ILE A 171 16.04 -8.26 -28.83
N VAL A 172 16.30 -9.49 -29.29
CA VAL A 172 16.36 -9.82 -30.72
C VAL A 172 15.02 -9.55 -31.43
N VAL A 173 13.88 -9.89 -30.81
CA VAL A 173 12.55 -9.65 -31.40
C VAL A 173 12.28 -8.15 -31.60
N VAL A 174 12.67 -7.31 -30.65
CA VAL A 174 12.51 -5.84 -30.77
C VAL A 174 13.38 -5.29 -31.90
N PHE A 175 14.63 -5.74 -32.03
CA PHE A 175 15.50 -5.30 -33.12
C PHE A 175 15.02 -5.78 -34.50
N VAL A 176 14.48 -6.99 -34.60
CA VAL A 176 13.89 -7.49 -35.84
C VAL A 176 12.63 -6.69 -36.20
N ALA A 177 11.75 -6.41 -35.24
CA ALA A 177 10.56 -5.58 -35.47
C ALA A 177 10.94 -4.14 -35.89
N LEU A 178 11.98 -3.56 -35.28
CA LEU A 178 12.50 -2.25 -35.66
C LEU A 178 13.11 -2.27 -37.07
N ALA A 179 13.87 -3.30 -37.42
CA ALA A 179 14.43 -3.44 -38.77
C ALA A 179 13.33 -3.58 -39.84
N LEU A 180 12.25 -4.33 -39.54
CA LEU A 180 11.11 -4.49 -40.44
C LEU A 180 10.34 -3.17 -40.62
N THR A 181 10.10 -2.41 -39.56
CA THR A 181 9.42 -1.11 -39.66
C THR A 181 10.25 -0.09 -40.47
N VAL A 182 11.57 -0.07 -40.29
CA VAL A 182 12.47 0.78 -41.10
C VAL A 182 12.45 0.35 -42.57
N ALA A 183 12.46 -0.96 -42.85
CA ALA A 183 12.40 -1.46 -44.22
C ALA A 183 11.09 -1.05 -44.94
N VAL A 184 9.94 -1.13 -44.26
CA VAL A 184 8.64 -0.67 -44.79
C VAL A 184 8.63 0.85 -45.03
N LEU A 185 9.23 1.63 -44.12
CA LEU A 185 9.35 3.08 -44.27
C LEU A 185 10.24 3.48 -45.46
N VAL A 186 11.30 2.72 -45.74
CA VAL A 186 12.16 2.97 -46.90
C VAL A 186 11.46 2.59 -48.21
N GLN A 187 10.74 1.45 -48.25
CA GLN A 187 10.00 1.05 -49.45
C GLN A 187 8.87 2.03 -49.80
N SER A 188 8.16 2.57 -48.82
CA SER A 188 7.11 3.57 -49.05
C SER A 188 7.64 4.92 -49.57
N ARG A 189 8.94 5.21 -49.37
CA ARG A 189 9.58 6.41 -49.93
C ARG A 189 10.00 6.26 -51.39
N THR A 190 10.08 5.04 -51.90
CA THR A 190 10.56 4.75 -53.26
C THR A 190 9.45 4.54 -54.29
N GLU A 191 8.17 4.48 -53.89
CA GLU A 191 7.07 4.52 -54.84
C GLU A 191 6.92 5.94 -55.42
N ALA A 192 7.31 6.09 -56.68
CA ALA A 192 7.09 7.33 -57.42
C ALA A 192 5.57 7.57 -57.59
N PRO A 193 5.08 8.82 -57.46
CA PRO A 193 3.66 9.10 -57.57
C PRO A 193 3.13 8.69 -58.95
N VAL A 194 2.05 7.90 -58.95
CA VAL A 194 1.37 7.43 -60.16
C VAL A 194 0.96 8.64 -61.00
N ARG A 195 1.56 8.76 -62.18
CA ARG A 195 1.31 9.84 -63.13
C ARG A 195 0.10 9.45 -63.98
N LEU A 196 -1.04 10.10 -63.74
CA LEU A 196 -2.22 9.94 -64.59
C LEU A 196 -2.00 10.72 -65.89
N THR A 197 -1.74 10.01 -66.99
CA THR A 197 -1.86 10.56 -68.34
C THR A 197 -3.12 10.03 -68.99
N GLU A 198 -3.99 10.97 -69.33
CA GLU A 198 -5.24 10.86 -70.06
C GLU A 198 -4.99 10.43 -71.51
N GLY A 199 -5.81 9.51 -72.04
CA GLY A 199 -5.77 9.14 -73.45
C GLY A 199 -6.37 7.75 -73.73
N ASP A 200 -7.64 7.76 -74.14
CA ASP A 200 -8.36 6.70 -74.85
C ASP A 200 -7.50 5.85 -75.81
N ASP A 201 -7.74 4.53 -75.82
CA ASP A 201 -8.31 3.91 -77.04
C ASP A 201 -8.80 2.46 -76.78
N PRO A 202 -10.07 2.14 -77.09
CA PRO A 202 -10.61 0.80 -77.02
C PRO A 202 -10.63 0.15 -78.41
N LYS A 203 -9.74 -0.81 -78.70
CA LYS A 203 -9.93 -1.94 -79.66
C LYS A 203 -8.63 -2.66 -79.99
N SER A 204 -8.55 -3.95 -79.64
CA SER A 204 -8.29 -5.08 -80.56
C SER A 204 -8.10 -6.35 -79.72
N SER A 205 -9.10 -7.22 -79.66
CA SER A 205 -9.18 -8.46 -80.47
C SER A 205 -8.21 -9.56 -80.02
N THR A 206 -8.76 -10.44 -79.17
CA THR A 206 -8.66 -11.92 -79.10
C THR A 206 -7.45 -12.68 -79.69
N PRO A 207 -6.90 -13.71 -78.99
CA PRO A 207 -5.72 -14.53 -79.35
C PRO A 207 -6.15 -15.80 -80.16
N PRO A 208 -5.39 -16.93 -80.35
CA PRO A 208 -4.04 -17.36 -79.94
C PRO A 208 -3.23 -18.04 -81.12
N PRO A 209 -2.46 -19.16 -80.96
CA PRO A 209 -1.02 -19.24 -81.24
C PRO A 209 -0.65 -20.13 -82.46
N SER A 210 0.65 -20.27 -82.77
CA SER A 210 1.39 -21.56 -82.83
C SER A 210 2.62 -21.53 -83.76
N LEU A 211 3.76 -21.89 -83.16
CA LEU A 211 4.76 -22.90 -83.57
C LEU A 211 5.38 -22.88 -84.99
N GLU A 212 6.72 -23.00 -84.95
CA GLU A 212 7.64 -23.57 -85.95
C GLU A 212 7.76 -22.80 -87.29
N GLY A 213 8.91 -22.62 -87.90
CA GLY A 213 10.26 -23.12 -87.67
C GLY A 213 11.09 -22.70 -88.89
N ASN A 214 12.32 -22.25 -88.62
CA ASN A 214 13.53 -22.26 -89.44
C ASN A 214 13.49 -21.83 -90.94
N GLY A 215 14.36 -20.87 -91.29
CA GLY A 215 14.74 -20.55 -92.66
C GLY A 215 15.85 -19.49 -92.71
N SER A 216 17.09 -19.96 -92.73
CA SER A 216 18.37 -19.23 -92.64
C SER A 216 18.71 -18.30 -93.82
N ALA A 217 19.36 -17.17 -93.51
CA ALA A 217 20.54 -16.60 -94.19
C ALA A 217 20.97 -15.32 -93.46
#